data_AF-A0A843GIH9-F1
#
_entry.id   AF-A0A843GIH9-F1
#
_cell.length_a   1.000
_cell.length_b   1.000
_cell.length_c   1.000
_cell.angle_alpha   90.00
_cell.angle_beta   90.00
_cell.angle_gamma   90.00
#
_symmetry.space_group_name_H-M   'P 1'
#
loop_
_entity.id
_entity.type
_entity.pdbx_description
1 polymer ?
#
loop_
_entity_poly.entity_id
_entity_poly.type
_entity_poly.pdbx_seq_one_letter_code
_entity_poly.pdbx_strand_id
1 'polypeptide(L)'
;MSATTKRYMKLSFLFFWLGVLFTFLPLIIFGIKGCMDGTIDITHKLSLGLCFTSALFLTVLGVKSKYNCRSITYLLLFGCYFVVKQIEVVIIVAGICCISDEFICRPLHKHFHEKAVINKEIDKRLPKEE
;
A
#
# COMPACT_ATOMS: atom_id res chain seq x y z
N MET A 1 -0.63 -29.71 3.98
CA MET A 1 -1.17 -28.45 3.39
C MET A 1 -1.31 -28.69 1.91
N SER A 2 -2.55 -28.74 1.42
CA SER A 2 -2.86 -29.05 0.02
C SER A 2 -2.31 -27.98 -0.92
N ALA A 3 -2.10 -28.35 -2.19
CA ALA A 3 -1.66 -27.42 -3.24
C ALA A 3 -2.62 -26.23 -3.38
N THR A 4 -3.91 -26.46 -3.14
CA THR A 4 -5.00 -25.48 -3.19
C THR A 4 -4.85 -24.40 -2.11
N THR A 5 -4.57 -24.80 -0.86
CA THR A 5 -4.32 -23.87 0.26
C THR A 5 -3.11 -22.97 0.00
N LYS A 6 -2.01 -23.54 -0.54
CA LYS A 6 -0.82 -22.75 -0.91
C LYS A 6 -1.09 -21.75 -2.02
N ARG A 7 -1.91 -22.09 -3.01
CA ARG A 7 -2.30 -21.19 -4.10
C ARG A 7 -3.11 -20.00 -3.59
N TYR A 8 -4.09 -20.22 -2.72
CA TYR A 8 -4.88 -19.13 -2.15
C TYR A 8 -4.06 -18.21 -1.24
N MET A 9 -3.13 -18.75 -0.46
CA MET A 9 -2.18 -17.93 0.29
C MET A 9 -1.31 -17.04 -0.60
N LYS A 10 -0.78 -17.59 -1.71
CA LYS A 10 0.00 -16.80 -2.67
C LYS A 10 -0.82 -15.68 -3.30
N LEU A 11 -2.07 -15.97 -3.70
CA LEU A 11 -2.97 -14.96 -4.27
C LEU A 11 -3.33 -13.88 -3.26
N SER A 12 -3.64 -14.25 -2.01
CA SER A 12 -3.84 -13.29 -0.91
C SER A 12 -2.63 -12.36 -0.78
N PHE A 13 -1.43 -12.93 -0.67
CA PHE A 13 -0.21 -12.14 -0.53
C PHE A 13 0.04 -11.23 -1.75
N LEU A 14 -0.22 -11.71 -2.96
CA LEU A 14 -0.11 -10.91 -4.19
C LEU A 14 -1.04 -9.70 -4.16
N PHE A 15 -2.33 -9.88 -3.86
CA PHE A 15 -3.30 -8.77 -3.81
C PHE A 15 -3.02 -7.79 -2.67
N PHE A 16 -2.47 -8.26 -1.56
CA PHE A 16 -1.98 -7.38 -0.50
C PHE A 16 -0.86 -6.46 -1.00
N TRP A 17 0.18 -7.03 -1.63
CA TRP A 17 1.28 -6.23 -2.18
C TRP A 17 0.85 -5.33 -3.33
N LEU A 18 -0.11 -5.77 -4.14
CA LEU A 18 -0.68 -4.95 -5.21
C LEU A 18 -1.34 -3.70 -4.63
N GLY A 19 -2.12 -3.82 -3.55
CA GLY A 19 -2.75 -2.70 -2.86
C GLY A 19 -1.73 -1.73 -2.23
N VAL A 20 -0.68 -2.29 -1.61
CA VAL A 20 0.45 -1.50 -1.09
C VAL A 20 1.14 -0.74 -2.24
N LEU A 21 1.41 -1.41 -3.36
CA LEU A 21 2.03 -0.77 -4.53
C LEU A 21 1.15 0.33 -5.10
N PHE A 22 -0.15 0.11 -5.30
CA PHE A 22 -1.04 1.16 -5.77
C PHE A 22 -1.04 2.38 -4.85
N THR A 23 -0.96 2.18 -3.53
CA THR A 23 -0.97 3.29 -2.57
C THR A 23 0.35 4.06 -2.56
N PHE A 24 1.50 3.37 -2.52
CA PHE A 24 2.79 4.01 -2.27
C PHE A 24 3.59 4.32 -3.55
N LEU A 25 3.46 3.53 -4.61
CA LEU A 25 4.25 3.68 -5.83
C LEU A 25 4.05 5.07 -6.49
N PRO A 26 2.82 5.58 -6.66
CA PRO A 26 2.64 6.91 -7.25
C PRO A 26 3.26 8.01 -6.40
N LEU A 27 3.12 7.93 -5.08
CA LEU A 27 3.65 8.91 -4.14
C LEU A 27 5.18 8.94 -4.18
N ILE A 28 5.82 7.77 -4.28
CA ILE A 28 7.28 7.67 -4.45
C ILE A 28 7.71 8.28 -5.78
N ILE A 29 7.01 7.97 -6.89
CA ILE A 29 7.34 8.52 -8.22
C ILE A 29 7.21 10.05 -8.22
N PHE A 30 6.13 10.61 -7.66
CA PHE A 30 5.95 12.06 -7.56
C PHE A 30 7.00 12.71 -6.65
N GLY A 31 7.34 12.07 -5.53
CA GLY A 31 8.43 12.52 -4.65
C GLY A 31 9.78 12.58 -5.38
N ILE A 32 10.15 11.53 -6.11
CA ILE A 32 11.41 11.48 -6.88
C ILE A 32 11.41 12.55 -7.98
N LYS A 33 10.32 12.62 -8.77
CA LYS A 33 10.18 13.62 -9.84
C LYS A 33 10.31 15.03 -9.29
N GLY A 34 9.68 15.30 -8.15
CA GLY A 34 9.76 16.57 -7.45
C GLY A 34 11.17 16.89 -6.93
N CYS A 35 11.89 15.90 -6.38
CA CYS A 35 13.28 16.10 -5.96
C CYS A 35 14.23 16.40 -7.13
N MET A 36 14.01 15.75 -8.27
CA MET A 36 14.82 15.91 -9.48
C MET A 36 14.56 17.24 -10.21
N ASP A 37 13.42 17.89 -9.97
CA ASP A 37 13.11 19.17 -10.58
C ASP A 37 14.02 20.26 -9.98
N GLY A 38 14.89 20.81 -10.82
CA GLY A 38 15.83 21.87 -10.46
C GLY A 38 15.16 23.23 -10.23
N THR A 39 13.87 23.36 -10.57
CA THR A 39 13.12 24.63 -10.46
C THR A 39 12.43 24.82 -9.11
N ILE A 40 12.62 23.88 -8.18
CA ILE A 40 11.92 23.86 -6.89
C ILE A 40 12.85 24.30 -5.77
N ASP A 41 12.37 25.24 -4.95
CA ASP A 41 13.09 25.76 -3.79
C ASP A 41 13.50 24.65 -2.82
N ILE A 42 14.67 24.84 -2.20
CA ILE A 42 15.25 23.93 -1.21
C ILE A 42 14.28 23.69 -0.04
N THR A 43 13.53 24.70 0.38
CA THR A 43 12.55 24.62 1.47
C THR A 43 11.46 23.58 1.19
N HIS A 44 10.95 23.52 -0.05
CA HIS A 44 9.93 22.54 -0.44
C HIS A 44 10.49 21.11 -0.47
N LYS A 45 11.75 20.94 -0.90
CA LYS A 45 12.43 19.63 -0.87
C LYS A 45 12.66 19.15 0.57
N LEU A 46 13.00 20.06 1.49
CA LEU A 46 13.10 19.77 2.92
C LEU A 46 11.75 19.33 3.51
N SER A 47 10.66 20.06 3.20
CA SER A 47 9.31 19.70 3.64
C SER A 47 8.88 18.32 3.13
N LEU A 48 9.20 17.97 1.88
CA LEU A 48 8.96 16.64 1.33
C LEU A 48 9.75 15.56 2.09
N GLY A 49 11.03 15.81 2.36
CA GLY A 49 11.87 14.91 3.14
C GLY A 49 11.29 14.65 4.54
N LEU A 50 10.86 15.70 5.24
CA LEU A 50 10.20 15.60 6.54
C LEU A 50 8.87 14.84 6.49
N CYS A 51 8.09 15.01 5.42
CA CYS A 51 6.86 14.24 5.22
C CYS A 51 7.17 12.75 5.02
N PHE A 52 8.18 12.41 4.20
CA PHE A 52 8.57 11.02 3.99
C PHE A 52 9.14 10.35 5.25
N THR A 53 9.97 11.05 6.02
CA THR A 53 10.52 10.50 7.28
C THR A 53 9.42 10.31 8.33
N SER A 54 8.50 11.26 8.46
CA SER A 54 7.34 11.15 9.36
C SER A 54 6.39 10.02 8.95
N ALA A 55 6.15 9.86 7.65
CA ALA A 55 5.37 8.75 7.10
C ALA A 55 6.01 7.39 7.40
N LEU A 56 7.33 7.28 7.26
CA LEU A 56 8.07 6.06 7.58
C LEU A 56 8.00 5.74 9.08
N PHE A 57 8.15 6.74 9.94
CA PHE A 57 8.01 6.59 11.39
C PHE A 57 6.60 6.10 11.78
N LEU A 58 5.55 6.73 11.22
CA LEU A 58 4.16 6.32 11.44
C LEU A 58 3.87 4.92 10.89
N THR A 59 4.50 4.53 9.78
CA THR A 59 4.37 3.18 9.23
C THR A 59 4.93 2.14 10.20
N VAL A 60 6.13 2.38 10.75
CA VAL A 60 6.75 1.49 11.74
C VAL A 60 5.90 1.37 13.01
N LEU A 61 5.36 2.49 13.50
CA LEU A 61 4.45 2.48 14.65
C LEU A 61 3.13 1.77 14.35
N GLY A 62 2.53 2.03 13.18
CA GLY A 62 1.29 1.39 12.74
C GLY A 62 1.44 -0.13 12.62
N VAL A 63 2.58 -0.62 12.12
CA VAL A 63 2.88 -2.05 12.07
C VAL A 63 3.00 -2.66 13.47
N LYS A 64 3.68 -1.99 14.40
CA LYS A 64 3.83 -2.49 15.80
C LYS A 64 2.51 -2.49 16.57
N SER A 65 1.72 -1.42 16.43
CA SER A 65 0.47 -1.23 17.18
C SER A 65 -0.77 -1.77 16.47
N LYS A 66 -0.62 -2.33 15.25
CA LYS A 66 -1.71 -2.81 14.38
C LYS A 66 -2.80 -1.76 14.11
N TYR A 67 -2.46 -0.47 14.19
CA TYR A 67 -3.39 0.61 13.85
C TYR A 67 -3.38 0.86 12.35
N ASN A 68 -4.58 0.96 11.76
CA ASN A 68 -4.74 1.40 10.38
C ASN A 68 -4.52 2.92 10.28
N CYS A 69 -3.26 3.34 10.20
CA CYS A 69 -2.89 4.74 10.00
C CYS A 69 -3.15 5.17 8.56
N ARG A 70 -4.43 5.46 8.22
CA ARG A 70 -4.81 6.16 6.97
C ARG A 70 -4.07 7.50 6.82
N SER A 71 -3.62 8.07 7.95
CA SER A 71 -2.83 9.29 8.04
C SER A 71 -1.52 9.26 7.24
N ILE A 72 -0.90 8.10 7.03
CA ILE A 72 0.38 7.98 6.29
C ILE A 72 0.21 8.40 4.84
N THR A 73 -0.86 7.94 4.18
CA THR A 73 -1.14 8.27 2.78
C THR A 73 -1.40 9.76 2.60
N TYR A 74 -2.18 10.38 3.49
CA TYR A 74 -2.46 11.82 3.42
C TYR A 74 -1.21 12.66 3.68
N LEU A 75 -0.35 12.24 4.60
CA LEU A 75 0.87 12.96 4.94
C LEU A 75 1.87 12.94 3.77
N LEU A 76 1.99 11.81 3.07
CA LEU A 76 2.79 11.70 1.85
C LEU A 76 2.21 12.53 0.70
N LEU A 77 0.88 12.55 0.56
CA LEU A 77 0.19 13.33 -0.46
C LEU A 77 0.38 14.84 -0.22
N PHE A 78 0.37 15.26 1.04
CA PHE A 78 0.69 16.64 1.46
C PHE A 78 2.15 17.01 1.16
N GLY A 79 3.09 16.09 1.38
CA GLY A 79 4.48 16.28 0.95
C GLY A 79 4.60 16.47 -0.55
N CYS A 80 3.93 15.62 -1.35
CA CYS A 80 3.94 15.71 -2.82
C CYS A 80 3.34 17.03 -3.33
N TYR A 81 2.33 17.58 -2.63
CA TYR A 81 1.72 18.87 -3.00
C TYR A 81 2.74 20.01 -3.07
N PHE A 82 3.67 20.08 -2.13
CA PHE A 82 4.67 21.15 -2.10
C PHE A 82 5.68 21.09 -3.26
N VAL A 83 5.76 19.96 -3.94
CA VAL A 83 6.82 19.69 -4.92
C VAL A 83 6.26 19.42 -6.32
N VAL A 84 4.94 19.28 -6.48
CA VAL A 84 4.31 19.10 -7.79
C VAL A 84 3.49 20.33 -8.15
N LYS A 85 3.92 21.07 -9.18
CA LYS A 85 3.23 22.28 -9.68
C LYS A 85 1.80 22.02 -10.21
N GLN A 86 1.49 20.77 -10.55
CA GLN A 86 0.19 20.35 -11.09
C GLN A 86 -0.49 19.35 -10.15
N ILE A 87 -1.12 19.86 -9.09
CA ILE A 87 -1.77 19.02 -8.07
C ILE A 87 -2.89 18.14 -8.64
N GLU A 88 -3.55 18.58 -9.71
CA GLU A 88 -4.64 17.84 -10.38
C GLU A 88 -4.19 16.43 -10.78
N VAL A 89 -2.99 16.30 -11.34
CA VAL A 89 -2.43 15.01 -11.77
C VAL A 89 -2.19 14.10 -10.57
N VAL A 90 -1.71 14.66 -9.45
CA VAL A 90 -1.47 13.90 -8.21
C VAL A 90 -2.79 13.39 -7.63
N ILE A 91 -3.82 14.25 -7.60
CA ILE A 91 -5.16 13.88 -7.09
C ILE A 91 -5.80 12.80 -7.97
N ILE A 92 -5.75 12.93 -9.29
CA ILE A 92 -6.34 11.96 -10.22
C ILE A 92 -5.66 10.60 -10.05
N VAL A 93 -4.32 10.56 -10.03
CA VAL A 93 -3.58 9.31 -9.89
C VAL A 93 -3.83 8.68 -8.51
N ALA A 94 -3.82 9.48 -7.45
CA ALA A 94 -4.14 8.99 -6.10
C ALA A 94 -5.58 8.47 -6.02
N GLY A 95 -6.54 9.14 -6.65
CA GLY A 95 -7.94 8.72 -6.73
C GLY A 95 -8.11 7.38 -7.42
N ILE A 96 -7.50 7.20 -8.60
CA ILE A 96 -7.53 5.92 -9.34
C ILE A 96 -6.92 4.79 -8.49
N CYS A 97 -5.81 5.07 -7.81
CA CYS A 97 -5.14 4.09 -6.96
C CYS A 97 -5.98 3.73 -5.73
N CYS A 98 -6.61 4.72 -5.08
CA CYS A 98 -7.52 4.49 -3.96
C CYS A 98 -8.74 3.66 -4.37
N ILE A 99 -9.38 3.99 -5.49
CA ILE A 99 -10.51 3.23 -6.03
C ILE A 99 -10.07 1.79 -6.34
N SER A 100 -8.91 1.63 -6.99
CA SER A 100 -8.38 0.30 -7.32
C SER A 100 -8.03 -0.52 -6.06
N ASP A 101 -7.46 0.10 -5.02
CA ASP A 101 -7.19 -0.59 -3.75
C ASP A 101 -8.50 -1.01 -3.05
N GLU A 102 -9.47 -0.10 -2.97
CA GLU A 102 -10.69 -0.29 -2.19
C GLU A 102 -11.69 -1.24 -2.85
N PHE A 103 -11.83 -1.19 -4.19
CA PHE A 103 -12.78 -2.02 -4.93
C PHE A 103 -12.17 -3.30 -5.51
N ILE A 104 -10.86 -3.36 -5.74
CA ILE A 104 -10.22 -4.52 -6.38
C ILE A 104 -9.29 -5.23 -5.39
N CYS A 105 -8.27 -4.56 -4.87
CA CYS A 105 -7.21 -5.24 -4.11
C CYS A 105 -7.69 -5.75 -2.76
N ARG A 106 -8.35 -4.91 -1.95
CA ARG A 106 -8.82 -5.30 -0.61
C ARG A 106 -9.90 -6.39 -0.64
N PRO A 107 -10.94 -6.31 -1.51
CA PRO A 107 -11.96 -7.36 -1.58
C PRO A 107 -11.36 -8.70 -2.04
N LEU A 108 -10.48 -8.68 -3.06
CA LEU A 108 -9.82 -9.90 -3.53
C LEU A 108 -8.86 -10.48 -2.48
N HIS A 109 -8.10 -9.63 -1.79
CA HIS A 109 -7.26 -10.05 -0.68
C HIS A 109 -8.09 -10.77 0.39
N LYS A 110 -9.19 -10.16 0.84
CA LYS A 110 -10.09 -10.73 1.85
C LYS A 110 -10.68 -12.08 1.38
N HIS A 111 -11.17 -12.14 0.15
CA HIS A 111 -11.74 -13.37 -0.44
C HIS A 111 -10.73 -14.53 -0.48
N PHE A 112 -9.51 -14.27 -0.96
CA PHE A 112 -8.48 -15.32 -1.03
C PHE A 112 -7.94 -15.69 0.36
N HIS A 113 -7.87 -14.73 1.29
CA HIS A 113 -7.49 -15.00 2.67
C HIS A 113 -8.51 -15.92 3.35
N GLU A 114 -9.80 -15.63 3.26
CA GLU A 114 -10.87 -16.45 3.82
C GLU A 114 -10.88 -17.86 3.23
N LYS A 115 -10.72 -17.99 1.90
CA LYS A 115 -10.58 -19.31 1.25
C LYS A 115 -9.33 -20.07 1.70
N ALA A 116 -8.23 -19.38 1.97
CA ALA A 116 -7.03 -20.01 2.50
C ALA A 116 -7.22 -20.50 3.94
N VAL A 117 -7.92 -19.74 4.78
CA VAL A 117 -8.24 -20.12 6.16
C VAL A 117 -9.18 -21.33 6.19
N ILE A 118 -10.27 -21.31 5.41
CA ILE A 118 -11.23 -22.42 5.32
C ILE A 118 -10.53 -23.70 4.83
N ASN A 119 -9.76 -23.63 3.74
CA ASN A 119 -9.05 -24.83 3.24
C ASN A 119 -7.98 -25.32 4.20
N LYS A 120 -7.33 -24.43 4.97
CA LYS A 120 -6.40 -24.83 6.01
C LYS A 120 -7.10 -25.58 7.15
N GLU A 121 -8.35 -25.26 7.45
CA GLU A 121 -9.16 -26.02 8.41
C GLU A 121 -9.61 -27.38 7.85
N ILE A 122 -10.00 -27.43 6.57
CA ILE A 122 -10.35 -28.69 5.89
C ILE A 122 -9.14 -29.63 5.83
N ASP A 123 -7.97 -29.11 5.44
CA ASP A 123 -6.70 -29.84 5.40
C ASP A 123 -6.29 -30.42 6.76
N LYS A 124 -6.74 -29.83 7.88
CA LYS A 124 -6.48 -30.34 9.24
C LYS A 124 -7.40 -31.49 9.63
N ARG A 125 -8.59 -31.57 9.03
CA ARG A 125 -9.63 -32.57 9.35
C ARG A 125 -9.51 -33.83 8.48
N LEU A 126 -8.81 -33.74 7.34
CA LEU A 126 -8.53 -34.90 6.51
C LEU A 126 -7.44 -35.75 7.16
N PRO A 127 -7.63 -37.08 7.28
CA PRO A 127 -6.56 -37.97 7.73
C PRO A 127 -5.39 -37.82 6.75
N LYS A 128 -4.18 -37.71 7.29
CA LYS A 128 -2.99 -37.85 6.46
C LYS A 128 -2.96 -39.31 6.06
N GLU A 129 -3.28 -39.62 4.81
CA GLU A 129 -2.91 -40.90 4.22
C GLU A 129 -1.37 -40.96 4.30
N GLU A 130 -0.88 -41.81 5.21
CA GLU A 130 0.54 -42.17 5.37
C GLU A 130 0.99 -43.06 4.22
#